data_AF-A0A067M583-F1
#
_entry.id   AF-A0A067M583-F1
#
_cell.length_a   1.000
_cell.length_b   1.000
_cell.length_c   1.000
_cell.angle_alpha   90.00
_cell.angle_beta   90.00
_cell.angle_gamma   90.00
#
_symmetry.space_group_name_H-M   'P 1'
#
loop_
_entity.id
_entity.type
_entity.pdbx_description
1 polymer ?
#
loop_
_entity_poly.entity_id
_entity_poly.type
_entity_poly.pdbx_seq_one_letter_code
_entity_poly.pdbx_strand_id
1 'polypeptide(L)'
;MSDKTSVFYEVPTLFPQLIIYANAVNDISVPYVTSAIELWDNFATYETNGIDIKLDAEYGPLIVFRGIRYPTTTAPTATSLLKRLFPLNISRASRKRVQLLESDKSWSANWLSAIFHELEREVGDAVSEFIDYPDDGNPTAPTPAPLEDMSQLIILQAQREIVAPLNALPNLRERLAFIHPVRSSHATIICRDEKQFESHKIGRGMLRCWKDNFRL
;
A
#
# COMPACT_ATOMS: atom_id res chain seq x y z
N MET A 1 15.20 14.82 -4.92
CA MET A 1 15.37 14.43 -3.51
C MET A 1 16.13 13.12 -3.34
N SER A 2 15.95 12.10 -4.19
CA SER A 2 16.66 10.81 -4.09
C SER A 2 18.01 10.73 -4.81
N ASP A 3 18.34 11.71 -5.65
CA ASP A 3 19.65 11.80 -6.31
C ASP A 3 20.74 12.02 -5.25
N LYS A 4 21.64 11.04 -5.13
CA LYS A 4 22.71 11.03 -4.12
C LYS A 4 23.71 12.17 -4.25
N THR A 5 23.80 12.78 -5.43
CA THR A 5 24.69 13.93 -5.70
C THR A 5 24.01 15.27 -5.43
N SER A 6 22.71 15.25 -5.12
CA SER A 6 21.95 16.45 -4.83
C SER A 6 22.13 16.86 -3.38
N VAL A 7 22.26 18.17 -3.14
CA VAL A 7 22.24 18.77 -1.79
C VAL A 7 21.02 18.33 -0.96
N PHE A 8 19.90 18.02 -1.62
CA PHE A 8 18.68 17.53 -0.97
C PHE A 8 18.82 16.13 -0.38
N TYR A 9 19.71 15.29 -0.92
CA TYR A 9 20.03 13.97 -0.39
C TYR A 9 21.17 14.04 0.62
N GLU A 10 22.20 14.84 0.32
CA GLU A 10 23.37 14.99 1.18
C GLU A 10 23.01 15.55 2.57
N VAL A 11 22.19 16.59 2.63
CA VAL A 11 21.83 17.26 3.89
C VAL A 11 21.22 16.27 4.92
N PRO A 12 20.22 15.44 4.58
CA PRO A 12 19.73 14.36 5.44
C PRO A 12 20.80 13.44 6.03
N THR A 13 21.88 13.16 5.28
CA THR A 13 22.96 12.27 5.75
C THR A 13 23.80 12.86 6.89
N LEU A 14 23.75 14.18 7.06
CA LEU A 14 24.50 14.90 8.08
C LEU A 14 23.81 14.87 9.45
N PHE A 15 22.52 14.52 9.51
CA PHE A 15 21.78 14.50 10.77
C PHE A 15 22.12 13.24 11.58
N PRO A 16 22.49 13.39 12.87
CA PRO A 16 22.72 12.24 13.74
C PRO A 16 21.43 11.45 14.00
N GLN A 17 20.28 12.09 13.86
CA GLN A 17 18.96 11.49 14.01
C GLN A 17 18.06 11.96 12.87
N LEU A 18 17.61 11.01 12.04
CA LEU A 18 16.66 11.25 10.96
C LEU A 18 15.44 10.35 11.20
N ILE A 19 14.29 10.96 11.54
CA ILE A 19 13.06 10.20 11.80
C ILE A 19 11.95 10.74 10.91
N ILE A 20 11.28 9.83 10.20
CA ILE A 20 10.09 10.14 9.42
C ILE A 20 8.86 9.66 10.19
N TYR A 21 7.90 10.56 10.36
CA TYR A 21 6.57 10.24 10.86
C TYR A 21 5.62 10.16 9.69
N ALA A 22 5.10 8.97 9.42
CA ALA A 22 4.36 8.67 8.20
C ALA A 22 3.11 7.85 8.52
N ASN A 23 2.01 8.12 7.81
CA ASN A 23 0.88 7.22 7.78
C ASN A 23 1.20 6.02 6.89
N ALA A 24 0.96 4.84 7.42
CA ALA A 24 1.30 3.57 6.81
C ALA A 24 0.16 2.94 6.00
N VAL A 25 -0.99 3.61 5.89
CA VAL A 25 -2.18 3.06 5.20
C VAL A 25 -2.84 4.10 4.30
N ASN A 26 -3.06 3.74 3.04
CA ASN A 26 -3.86 4.45 2.03
C ASN A 26 -3.53 5.94 1.87
N ASP A 27 -2.29 6.35 2.15
CA ASP A 27 -1.83 7.72 1.91
C ASP A 27 -1.32 7.86 0.47
N ILE A 28 -1.94 8.76 -0.28
CA ILE A 28 -1.65 9.01 -1.71
C ILE A 28 -1.02 10.39 -1.94
N SER A 29 -0.56 11.04 -0.87
CA SER A 29 -0.04 12.42 -0.94
C SER A 29 1.46 12.51 -1.18
N VAL A 30 2.15 11.39 -1.35
CA VAL A 30 3.55 11.29 -1.79
C VAL A 30 3.65 10.45 -3.07
N PRO A 31 4.78 10.52 -3.81
CA PRO A 31 4.97 9.73 -5.01
C PRO A 31 5.32 8.24 -4.76
N TYR A 32 5.18 7.73 -3.54
CA TYR A 32 5.37 6.30 -3.22
C TYR A 32 4.08 5.74 -2.61
N VAL A 33 4.05 4.43 -2.39
CA VAL A 33 2.90 3.81 -1.75
C VAL A 33 2.97 4.10 -0.25
N THR A 34 1.98 4.86 0.23
CA THR A 34 1.95 5.46 1.57
C THR A 34 3.03 6.54 1.77
N SER A 35 2.85 7.37 2.79
CA SER A 35 3.84 8.38 3.17
C SER A 35 5.13 7.81 3.79
N ALA A 36 5.22 6.48 3.95
CA ALA A 36 6.32 5.78 4.62
C ALA A 36 7.49 5.38 3.71
N ILE A 37 7.57 5.90 2.48
CA ILE A 37 8.64 5.52 1.52
C ILE A 37 8.65 4.00 1.24
N GLU A 38 7.47 3.38 1.23
CA GLU A 38 7.31 1.95 0.94
C GLU A 38 6.94 1.74 -0.55
N LEU A 39 7.29 0.57 -1.08
CA LEU A 39 6.89 0.13 -2.43
C LEU A 39 5.52 -0.54 -2.45
N TRP A 40 4.96 -0.85 -1.29
CA TRP A 40 3.69 -1.54 -1.12
C TRP A 40 3.06 -1.10 0.20
N ASP A 41 1.74 -1.08 0.26
CA ASP A 41 0.97 -0.72 1.44
C ASP A 41 0.66 -2.02 2.19
N ASN A 42 1.41 -2.24 3.27
CA ASN A 42 1.26 -3.41 4.14
C ASN A 42 -0.13 -3.51 4.80
N PHE A 43 -0.89 -2.42 4.81
CA PHE A 43 -2.18 -2.30 5.49
C PHE A 43 -3.35 -2.05 4.53
N ALA A 44 -3.17 -1.99 3.21
CA ALA A 44 -4.27 -1.76 2.27
C ALA A 44 -5.43 -2.77 2.43
N THR A 45 -5.11 -4.02 2.80
CA THR A 45 -6.08 -5.10 3.01
C THR A 45 -6.34 -5.42 4.48
N TYR A 46 -6.01 -4.51 5.41
CA TYR A 46 -6.06 -4.78 6.86
C TYR A 46 -7.42 -5.30 7.36
N GLU A 47 -8.52 -4.92 6.70
CA GLU A 47 -9.88 -5.36 7.03
C GLU A 47 -10.14 -6.85 6.72
N THR A 48 -9.35 -7.45 5.83
CA THR A 48 -9.60 -8.78 5.26
C THR A 48 -8.45 -9.76 5.43
N ASN A 49 -7.22 -9.27 5.63
CA ASN A 49 -6.01 -10.10 5.69
C ASN A 49 -5.71 -10.65 7.10
N GLY A 50 -6.48 -10.26 8.12
CA GLY A 50 -6.34 -10.74 9.50
C GLY A 50 -5.19 -10.11 10.29
N ILE A 51 -4.56 -9.04 9.78
CA ILE A 51 -3.49 -8.32 10.48
C ILE A 51 -4.01 -7.72 11.79
N ASP A 52 -3.22 -7.84 12.85
CA ASP A 52 -3.51 -7.23 14.14
C ASP A 52 -2.74 -5.91 14.26
N ILE A 53 -3.45 -4.79 14.11
CA ILE A 53 -2.85 -3.46 14.28
C ILE A 53 -2.95 -3.07 15.76
N LYS A 54 -1.80 -2.97 16.41
CA LYS A 54 -1.72 -2.47 17.79
C LYS A 54 -1.16 -1.07 17.81
N LEU A 55 -1.96 -0.16 18.35
CA LEU A 55 -1.57 1.23 18.54
C LEU A 55 -0.90 1.43 19.90
N ASP A 56 -0.06 2.45 19.95
CA ASP A 56 0.53 2.93 21.18
C ASP A 56 -0.55 3.55 22.07
N ALA A 57 -0.57 3.15 23.34
CA ALA A 57 -1.58 3.63 24.29
C ALA A 57 -1.42 5.12 24.61
N GLU A 58 -0.19 5.64 24.60
CA GLU A 58 0.13 7.04 24.92
C GLU A 58 0.15 7.90 23.65
N TYR A 59 0.70 7.34 22.57
CA TYR A 59 0.97 8.05 21.32
C TYR A 59 0.04 7.67 20.17
N GLY A 60 -1.10 7.04 20.44
CA GLY A 60 -2.11 6.75 19.42
C GLY A 60 -2.32 7.98 18.52
N PRO A 61 -2.09 7.89 17.20
CA PRO A 61 -2.21 6.72 16.29
C PRO A 61 -0.92 5.93 15.97
N LEU A 62 0.17 6.08 16.73
CA LEU A 62 1.43 5.38 16.46
C LEU A 62 1.27 3.85 16.51
N ILE A 63 1.84 3.10 15.56
CA ILE A 63 1.84 1.63 15.53
C ILE A 63 3.01 1.10 16.36
N VAL A 64 2.74 0.14 17.27
CA VAL A 64 3.77 -0.50 18.13
C VAL A 64 4.12 -1.91 17.68
N PHE A 65 3.18 -2.63 17.03
CA PHE A 65 3.40 -4.00 16.59
C PHE A 65 2.72 -4.28 15.25
N ARG A 66 3.48 -4.88 14.32
CA ARG A 66 3.01 -5.45 13.06
C ARG A 66 2.92 -6.97 13.24
N GLY A 67 1.76 -7.45 13.68
CA GLY A 67 1.49 -8.87 13.80
C GLY A 67 0.79 -9.39 12.55
N ILE A 68 1.52 -10.06 11.65
CA ILE A 68 0.85 -10.96 10.71
C ILE A 68 0.35 -12.13 11.54
N ARG A 69 -0.93 -12.12 11.93
CA ARG A 69 -1.59 -13.36 12.29
C ARG A 69 -1.86 -14.08 10.98
N TYR A 70 -0.88 -14.87 10.52
CA TYR A 70 -1.24 -15.98 9.64
C TYR A 70 -2.33 -16.75 10.38
N PRO A 71 -3.51 -17.00 9.80
CA PRO A 71 -4.44 -17.93 10.42
C PRO A 71 -3.62 -19.17 10.71
N THR A 72 -3.50 -19.51 11.98
CA THR A 72 -2.72 -20.67 12.42
C THR A 72 -3.39 -21.87 11.76
N THR A 73 -2.82 -22.31 10.64
CA THR A 73 -3.13 -23.61 10.07
C THR A 73 -2.62 -24.60 11.09
N THR A 74 -3.46 -24.92 12.08
CA THR A 74 -3.35 -26.20 12.77
C THR A 74 -3.38 -27.24 11.65
N ALA A 75 -2.21 -27.82 11.38
CA ALA A 75 -2.00 -28.76 10.30
C ALA A 75 -3.12 -29.81 10.33
N PRO A 76 -3.98 -29.91 9.29
CA PRO A 76 -4.80 -31.09 9.16
C PRO A 76 -3.85 -32.22 8.81
N THR A 77 -3.76 -33.20 9.71
CA THR A 77 -3.12 -34.49 9.47
C THR A 77 -3.46 -34.96 8.06
N ALA A 78 -2.43 -35.27 7.29
CA ALA A 78 -2.51 -35.74 5.92
C ALA A 78 -3.36 -37.01 5.83
N THR A 79 -4.67 -36.89 5.62
CA THR A 79 -5.53 -38.05 5.30
C THR A 79 -6.85 -37.67 4.58
N SER A 80 -7.01 -36.45 4.04
CA SER A 80 -8.28 -36.04 3.42
C SER A 80 -8.13 -35.22 2.12
N LEU A 81 -7.15 -35.52 1.27
CA LEU A 81 -6.93 -34.81 0.00
C LEU A 81 -7.64 -35.40 -1.24
N LEU A 82 -8.75 -36.14 -1.08
CA LEU A 82 -9.46 -36.71 -2.24
C LEU A 82 -10.99 -36.57 -2.24
N LYS A 83 -11.56 -35.65 -1.45
CA LYS A 83 -13.00 -35.34 -1.55
C LYS A 83 -13.26 -33.86 -1.30
N ARG A 84 -13.27 -33.07 -2.38
CA ARG A 84 -14.28 -32.03 -2.70
C ARG A 84 -13.75 -31.05 -3.75
N LEU A 85 -13.69 -31.54 -4.99
CA LEU A 85 -14.07 -30.71 -6.13
C LEU A 85 -15.56 -30.32 -5.94
N PHE A 86 -15.85 -29.04 -6.18
CA PHE A 86 -17.05 -28.23 -5.88
C PHE A 86 -18.44 -28.93 -5.91
N PRO A 87 -19.41 -28.45 -5.10
CA PRO A 87 -20.19 -27.30 -5.56
C PRO A 87 -20.16 -26.12 -4.58
N LEU A 88 -20.12 -24.92 -5.16
CA LEU A 88 -20.41 -23.64 -4.53
C LEU A 88 -21.71 -23.71 -3.71
N ASN A 89 -21.60 -23.95 -2.40
CA ASN A 89 -22.68 -23.65 -1.48
C ASN A 89 -22.45 -22.21 -1.00
N ILE A 90 -23.03 -21.27 -1.75
CA ILE A 90 -23.06 -19.84 -1.43
C ILE A 90 -23.79 -19.69 -0.08
N SER A 91 -23.01 -19.72 1.00
CA SER A 91 -23.46 -19.35 2.33
C SER A 91 -24.06 -17.94 2.28
N ARG A 92 -25.10 -17.68 3.08
CA ARG A 92 -25.76 -16.36 3.18
C ARG A 92 -24.78 -15.21 3.48
N ALA A 93 -23.59 -15.51 4.01
CA ALA A 93 -22.48 -14.55 4.16
C ALA A 93 -21.92 -14.03 2.82
N SER A 94 -21.94 -14.84 1.76
CA SER A 94 -21.44 -14.48 0.42
C SER A 94 -22.37 -13.52 -0.32
N ARG A 95 -23.67 -13.48 0.00
CA ARG A 95 -24.60 -12.53 -0.65
C ARG A 95 -24.45 -11.12 -0.11
N LYS A 96 -24.17 -10.95 1.19
CA LYS A 96 -23.81 -9.65 1.77
C LYS A 96 -22.48 -9.12 1.22
N ARG A 97 -21.51 -10.02 0.99
CA ARG A 97 -20.21 -9.70 0.38
C ARG A 97 -20.35 -9.19 -1.05
N VAL A 98 -21.20 -9.82 -1.86
CA VAL A 98 -21.48 -9.38 -3.24
C VAL A 98 -22.31 -8.09 -3.25
N GLN A 99 -23.28 -7.94 -2.35
CA GLN A 99 -24.04 -6.68 -2.20
C GLN A 99 -23.17 -5.48 -1.79
N LEU A 100 -22.16 -5.70 -0.94
CA LEU A 100 -21.20 -4.67 -0.55
C LEU A 100 -20.27 -4.27 -1.72
N LEU A 101 -19.80 -5.25 -2.49
CA LEU A 101 -19.03 -5.01 -3.71
C LEU A 101 -19.86 -4.29 -4.79
N GLU A 102 -21.17 -4.55 -4.85
CA GLU A 102 -22.10 -3.87 -5.75
C GLU A 102 -22.51 -2.47 -5.29
N SER A 103 -22.23 -2.07 -4.04
CA SER A 103 -22.46 -0.70 -3.57
C SER A 103 -21.32 0.27 -3.91
N ASP A 104 -20.13 -0.25 -4.24
CA ASP A 104 -18.92 0.55 -4.60
C ASP A 104 -18.75 0.76 -6.12
N LYS A 105 -19.86 0.81 -6.86
CA LYS A 105 -19.88 0.88 -8.34
C LYS A 105 -19.24 2.13 -8.94
N SER A 106 -19.11 3.22 -8.18
CA SER A 106 -18.57 4.49 -8.71
C SER A 106 -17.04 4.49 -8.79
N TRP A 107 -16.37 3.87 -7.82
CA TRP A 107 -14.92 3.70 -7.86
C TRP A 107 -14.55 2.65 -8.91
N SER A 108 -15.30 1.54 -8.97
CA SER A 108 -14.99 0.41 -9.83
C SER A 108 -15.18 0.66 -11.33
N ALA A 109 -16.06 1.57 -11.74
CA ALA A 109 -16.30 1.86 -13.15
C ALA A 109 -15.24 2.79 -13.75
N ASN A 110 -14.83 3.82 -12.99
CA ASN A 110 -13.92 4.85 -13.48
C ASN A 110 -12.46 4.38 -13.54
N TRP A 111 -12.01 3.58 -12.58
CA TRP A 111 -10.65 2.99 -12.62
C TRP A 111 -10.52 1.92 -13.71
N LEU A 112 -11.55 1.09 -13.93
CA LEU A 112 -11.55 0.09 -15.01
C LEU A 112 -11.43 0.78 -16.36
N SER A 113 -12.17 1.87 -16.59
CA SER A 113 -12.09 2.62 -17.84
C SER A 113 -10.70 3.24 -18.05
N ALA A 114 -10.05 3.74 -17.00
CA ALA A 114 -8.70 4.29 -17.08
C ALA A 114 -7.66 3.20 -17.40
N ILE A 115 -7.82 2.01 -16.81
CA ILE A 115 -6.95 0.86 -17.10
C ILE A 115 -7.17 0.33 -18.50
N PHE A 116 -8.42 0.20 -18.96
CA PHE A 116 -8.69 -0.24 -20.33
C PHE A 116 -8.06 0.71 -21.36
N HIS A 117 -8.11 2.02 -21.14
CA HIS A 117 -7.45 2.97 -22.05
C HIS A 117 -5.92 2.89 -22.02
N GLU A 118 -5.30 2.70 -20.86
CA GLU A 118 -3.84 2.56 -20.78
C GLU A 118 -3.37 1.24 -21.40
N LEU A 119 -4.14 0.16 -21.20
CA LEU A 119 -3.84 -1.15 -21.75
C LEU A 119 -4.09 -1.20 -23.27
N GLU A 120 -5.13 -0.53 -23.77
CA GLU A 120 -5.32 -0.30 -25.21
C GLU A 120 -4.17 0.51 -25.82
N ARG A 121 -3.61 1.47 -25.08
CA ARG A 121 -2.47 2.28 -25.52
C ARG A 121 -1.17 1.46 -25.57
N GLU A 122 -0.88 0.69 -24.52
CA GLU A 122 0.30 -0.17 -24.47
C GLU A 122 0.22 -1.34 -25.47
N VAL A 123 -0.95 -1.96 -25.64
CA VAL A 123 -1.16 -3.00 -26.67
C VAL A 123 -1.11 -2.37 -28.06
N GLY A 124 -1.66 -1.17 -28.26
CA GLY A 124 -1.58 -0.45 -29.53
C GLY A 124 -0.15 -0.15 -29.95
N ASP A 125 0.67 0.35 -29.02
CA ASP A 125 2.08 0.66 -29.26
C ASP A 125 2.91 -0.62 -29.48
N ALA A 126 2.67 -1.68 -28.69
CA ALA A 126 3.36 -2.95 -28.85
C ALA A 126 2.99 -3.67 -30.16
N VAL A 127 1.70 -3.70 -30.53
CA VAL A 127 1.24 -4.34 -31.78
C VAL A 127 1.77 -3.59 -33.01
N SER A 128 1.97 -2.28 -32.92
CA SER A 128 2.52 -1.50 -34.03
C SER A 128 4.01 -1.79 -34.31
N GLU A 129 4.73 -2.42 -33.38
CA GLU A 129 6.14 -2.79 -33.51
C GLU A 129 6.36 -4.24 -34.02
N PHE A 130 5.30 -5.07 -34.07
CA PHE A 130 5.38 -6.48 -34.48
C PHE A 130 4.87 -6.80 -35.89
N ILE A 131 4.39 -5.82 -36.66
CA ILE A 131 3.96 -6.04 -38.06
C ILE A 131 5.17 -5.89 -38.98
N ASP A 132 6.07 -6.89 -38.97
CA ASP A 132 6.96 -7.17 -40.12
C ASP A 132 7.72 -8.51 -40.01
N TYR A 133 7.09 -9.62 -39.62
CA TYR A 133 7.65 -10.97 -39.90
C TYR A 133 6.56 -12.02 -40.18
N PRO A 134 6.72 -12.87 -41.21
CA PRO A 134 5.69 -13.80 -41.67
C PRO A 134 5.59 -15.08 -40.81
N ASP A 135 4.41 -15.24 -40.23
CA ASP A 135 3.64 -16.46 -39.91
C ASP A 135 4.36 -17.82 -39.90
N ASP A 136 4.78 -18.27 -38.72
CA ASP A 136 4.94 -19.66 -38.34
C ASP A 136 4.08 -19.99 -37.11
N GLY A 137 2.82 -20.33 -37.40
CA GLY A 137 1.77 -20.64 -36.44
C GLY A 137 2.16 -21.62 -35.34
N ASN A 138 2.31 -21.10 -34.11
CA ASN A 138 2.15 -21.85 -32.87
C ASN A 138 1.72 -20.91 -31.72
N PRO A 139 0.44 -20.91 -31.26
CA PRO A 139 0.04 -20.09 -30.13
C PRO A 139 0.46 -20.78 -28.82
N THR A 140 1.65 -20.44 -28.33
CA THR A 140 2.03 -20.77 -26.95
C THR A 140 1.26 -19.82 -26.02
N ALA A 141 0.19 -20.31 -25.41
CA ALA A 141 -0.58 -19.54 -24.43
C ALA A 141 0.34 -19.10 -23.28
N PRO A 142 0.42 -17.80 -22.95
CA PRO A 142 1.21 -17.35 -21.83
C PRO A 142 0.60 -17.85 -20.53
N THR A 143 1.43 -18.48 -19.70
CA THR A 143 1.13 -18.88 -18.31
C THR A 143 0.47 -17.72 -17.57
N PRO A 144 -0.66 -17.91 -16.87
CA PRO A 144 -1.29 -16.83 -16.12
C PRO A 144 -0.33 -16.39 -15.02
N ALA A 145 0.05 -15.11 -15.06
CA ALA A 145 0.82 -14.46 -14.01
C ALA A 145 0.08 -14.60 -12.66
N PRO A 146 0.82 -14.64 -11.53
CA PRO A 146 0.21 -14.65 -10.20
C PRO A 146 -0.81 -13.50 -10.08
N LEU A 147 -1.98 -13.78 -9.52
CA LEU A 147 -3.02 -12.78 -9.26
C LEU A 147 -2.42 -11.63 -8.43
N GLU A 148 -2.13 -10.50 -9.06
CA GLU A 148 -1.64 -9.32 -8.38
C GLU A 148 -2.75 -8.75 -7.47
N ASP A 149 -2.38 -8.38 -6.25
CA ASP A 149 -3.28 -7.83 -5.24
C ASP A 149 -3.76 -6.43 -5.67
N MET A 150 -4.98 -6.38 -6.23
CA MET A 150 -5.61 -5.16 -6.77
C MET A 150 -5.86 -4.04 -5.75
N SER A 151 -5.52 -4.25 -4.48
CA SER A 151 -5.57 -3.22 -3.42
C SER A 151 -4.33 -2.31 -3.42
N GLN A 152 -3.25 -2.73 -4.06
CA GLN A 152 -1.99 -2.00 -4.11
C GLN A 152 -2.02 -0.95 -5.24
N LEU A 153 -1.35 0.19 -5.04
CA LEU A 153 -1.18 1.16 -6.12
C LEU A 153 -0.10 0.67 -7.08
N ILE A 154 -0.31 0.88 -8.37
CA ILE A 154 0.70 0.64 -9.40
C ILE A 154 1.79 1.72 -9.27
N ILE A 155 3.01 1.31 -8.92
CA ILE A 155 4.18 2.19 -8.83
C ILE A 155 4.95 2.19 -10.15
N LEU A 156 5.16 3.39 -10.71
CA LEU A 156 6.00 3.67 -11.88
C LEU A 156 7.48 3.38 -11.60
N GLN A 157 8.25 3.01 -12.63
CA GLN A 157 9.68 2.72 -12.50
C GLN A 157 10.47 3.88 -11.87
N ALA A 158 10.20 5.12 -12.27
CA ALA A 158 10.83 6.30 -11.67
C ALA A 158 10.56 6.41 -10.15
N GLN A 159 9.38 6.02 -9.67
CA GLN A 159 9.07 6.02 -8.24
C GLN A 159 9.88 4.94 -7.50
N ARG A 160 10.10 3.77 -8.11
CA ARG A 160 10.96 2.70 -7.54
C ARG A 160 12.41 3.15 -7.38
N GLU A 161 12.92 3.87 -8.37
CA GLU A 161 14.28 4.43 -8.37
C GLU A 161 14.49 5.51 -7.31
N ILE A 162 13.40 6.13 -6.85
CA ILE A 162 13.44 7.15 -5.80
C ILE A 162 13.37 6.51 -4.40
N VAL A 163 12.57 5.44 -4.21
CA VAL A 163 12.42 4.75 -2.91
C VAL A 163 13.74 4.16 -2.43
N ALA A 164 14.48 3.47 -3.30
CA ALA A 164 15.69 2.75 -2.89
C ALA A 164 16.78 3.66 -2.29
N PRO A 165 17.15 4.81 -2.90
CA PRO A 165 18.09 5.74 -2.29
C PRO A 165 17.60 6.33 -0.96
N LEU A 166 16.31 6.69 -0.85
CA LEU A 166 15.78 7.30 0.36
C LEU A 166 15.79 6.34 1.55
N ASN A 167 15.41 5.07 1.32
CA ASN A 167 15.51 4.03 2.35
C ASN A 167 16.96 3.66 2.69
N ALA A 168 17.94 4.05 1.87
CA ALA A 168 19.36 3.89 2.14
C ALA A 168 19.98 5.06 2.92
N LEU A 169 19.20 6.08 3.31
CA LEU A 169 19.71 7.21 4.10
C LEU A 169 20.24 6.71 5.47
N PRO A 170 21.45 7.13 5.86
CA PRO A 170 22.01 6.74 7.15
C PRO A 170 21.16 7.33 8.27
N ASN A 171 21.03 6.58 9.37
CA ASN A 171 20.28 6.96 10.56
C ASN A 171 18.77 7.17 10.36
N LEU A 172 18.22 6.88 9.17
CA LEU A 172 16.78 6.96 8.92
C LEU A 172 16.04 5.94 9.78
N ARG A 173 15.00 6.41 10.48
CA ARG A 173 14.05 5.59 11.20
C ARG A 173 12.64 6.02 10.86
N GLU A 174 11.73 5.06 10.83
CA GLU A 174 10.33 5.31 10.57
C GLU A 174 9.51 5.17 11.85
N ARG A 175 8.54 6.07 11.99
CA ARG A 175 7.51 6.06 13.03
C ARG A 175 6.17 6.08 12.32
N LEU A 176 5.56 4.92 12.29
CA LEU A 176 4.39 4.66 11.46
C LEU A 176 3.12 4.93 12.25
N ALA A 177 2.23 5.72 11.68
CA ALA A 177 0.88 5.93 12.16
C ALA A 177 -0.09 5.05 11.38
N PHE A 178 -1.18 4.67 12.04
CA PHE A 178 -2.34 4.10 11.38
C PHE A 178 -3.49 5.11 11.43
N ILE A 179 -3.67 5.88 10.36
CA ILE A 179 -4.70 6.91 10.23
C ILE A 179 -5.59 6.58 9.03
N HIS A 180 -6.70 5.91 9.30
CA HIS A 180 -7.68 5.50 8.29
C HIS A 180 -9.05 6.17 8.57
N PRO A 181 -9.84 6.57 7.55
CA PRO A 181 -9.66 6.40 6.10
C PRO A 181 -8.99 7.60 5.39
N VAL A 182 -8.04 8.29 6.04
CA VAL A 182 -7.49 9.56 5.51
C VAL A 182 -6.51 9.32 4.37
N ARG A 183 -6.84 9.82 3.17
CA ARG A 183 -5.99 9.70 1.97
C ARG A 183 -4.83 10.70 1.87
N SER A 184 -4.91 11.81 2.60
CA SER A 184 -3.83 12.78 2.74
C SER A 184 -3.61 13.06 4.22
N SER A 185 -2.68 12.33 4.82
CA SER A 185 -2.48 12.35 6.26
C SER A 185 -1.54 13.46 6.73
N HIS A 186 -0.82 14.13 5.82
CA HIS A 186 0.17 15.16 6.17
C HIS A 186 -0.37 16.21 7.16
N ALA A 187 -1.52 16.80 6.84
CA ALA A 187 -2.15 17.80 7.69
C ALA A 187 -2.65 17.20 9.02
N THR A 188 -3.00 15.92 9.03
CA THR A 188 -3.43 15.19 10.23
C THR A 188 -2.26 14.87 11.14
N ILE A 189 -1.16 14.33 10.62
CA ILE A 189 0.04 13.96 11.39
C ILE A 189 0.59 15.15 12.18
N ILE A 190 0.64 16.33 11.56
CA ILE A 190 1.18 17.55 12.18
C ILE A 190 0.12 18.41 12.89
N CYS A 191 -1.12 17.94 13.00
CA CYS A 191 -2.22 18.70 13.61
C CYS A 191 -2.41 20.11 13.01
N ARG A 192 -2.33 20.23 11.67
CA ARG A 192 -2.16 21.53 10.98
C ARG A 192 -3.23 22.56 11.35
N ASP A 193 -4.49 22.14 11.39
CA ASP A 193 -5.62 23.00 11.75
C ASP A 193 -6.72 22.18 12.44
N GLU A 194 -6.61 22.06 13.75
CA GLU A 194 -7.56 21.31 14.58
C GLU A 194 -8.86 22.07 14.85
N LYS A 195 -8.90 23.37 14.58
CA LYS A 195 -10.11 24.19 14.79
C LYS A 195 -11.08 24.00 13.65
N GLN A 196 -10.55 23.97 12.42
CA GLN A 196 -11.35 23.76 11.22
C GLN A 196 -11.58 22.27 10.94
N PHE A 197 -10.60 21.41 11.24
CA PHE A 197 -10.69 19.98 10.93
C PHE A 197 -10.43 19.13 12.17
N GLU A 198 -11.53 18.59 12.72
CA GLU A 198 -11.48 17.71 13.90
C GLU A 198 -10.58 16.48 13.71
N SER A 199 -10.53 15.93 12.49
CA SER A 199 -9.65 14.80 12.16
C SER A 199 -8.18 15.10 12.42
N HIS A 200 -7.74 16.37 12.35
CA HIS A 200 -6.35 16.73 12.63
C HIS A 200 -5.93 16.49 14.08
N LYS A 201 -6.89 16.45 15.03
CA LYS A 201 -6.60 16.14 16.45
C LYS A 201 -6.06 14.73 16.65
N ILE A 202 -6.31 13.82 15.69
CA ILE A 202 -5.77 12.46 15.71
C ILE A 202 -4.24 12.50 15.78
N GLY A 203 -3.58 13.43 15.06
CA GLY A 203 -2.12 13.52 15.07
C GLY A 203 -1.49 13.94 16.40
N ARG A 204 -2.26 14.33 17.42
CA ARG A 204 -1.70 14.81 18.69
C ARG A 204 -0.80 13.79 19.37
N GLY A 205 -1.12 12.49 19.23
CA GLY A 205 -0.25 11.41 19.73
C GLY A 205 1.11 11.39 19.03
N MET A 206 1.14 11.66 17.72
CA MET A 206 2.36 11.77 16.94
C MET A 206 3.21 12.96 17.39
N LEU A 207 2.60 14.13 17.61
CA LEU A 207 3.30 15.30 18.12
C LEU A 207 3.86 15.10 19.53
N ARG A 208 3.12 14.40 20.41
CA ARG A 208 3.64 14.01 21.73
C ARG A 208 4.85 13.09 21.60
N CYS A 209 4.73 12.01 20.82
CA CYS A 209 5.84 11.10 20.55
C CYS A 209 7.06 11.84 20.01
N TRP A 210 6.86 12.76 19.06
CA TRP A 210 7.94 13.58 18.53
C TRP A 210 8.57 14.44 19.62
N LYS A 211 7.78 15.20 20.37
CA LYS A 211 8.25 16.05 21.48
C LYS A 211 9.05 15.24 22.52
N ASP A 212 8.59 14.05 22.89
CA ASP A 212 9.23 13.20 23.91
C ASP A 212 10.49 12.47 23.39
N ASN A 213 10.66 12.33 22.08
CA ASN A 213 11.81 11.67 21.44
C ASN A 213 12.74 12.65 20.70
N PHE A 214 12.46 13.96 20.75
CA PHE A 214 13.26 14.98 20.08
C PHE A 214 14.61 15.15 20.76
N ARG A 215 15.68 15.17 19.96
CA ARG A 215 17.05 15.42 20.40
C ARG A 215 17.68 16.46 19.49
N LEU A 216 18.46 17.37 20.08
CA LEU A 216 19.26 18.38 19.38
C LEU A 216 20.64 17.82 19.02
#